data_AF-A0A662I4S9-F1
#
_entry.id   AF-A0A662I4S9-F1
#
_cell.length_a   1.000
_cell.length_b   1.000
_cell.length_c   1.000
_cell.angle_alpha   90.00
_cell.angle_beta   90.00
_cell.angle_gamma   90.00
#
_symmetry.space_group_name_H-M   'P 1'
#
loop_
_entity.id
_entity.type
_entity.pdbx_description
1 polymer ?
#
loop_
_entity_poly.entity_id
_entity_poly.type
_entity_poly.pdbx_seq_one_letter_code
_entity_poly.pdbx_strand_id
1 'polypeptide(L)'
;MRWDLERRYRITPFIDKIVELIVNCILELNNYSDSIQLDVTGHKQIYIGERIFKVNLIEKTNEEALLNFKVIYYFTDNYGYKRQAKPDDYIIKIIARKNSSGFHILIRQKSGIGRVTPEVICYYIDKKIAQRLKRRIKNLKITREN
;
A
#
# COMPACT_ATOMS: atom_id res chain seq x y z
N MET A 1 27.19 34.22 30.11
CA MET A 1 27.67 32.96 29.53
C MET A 1 26.47 32.04 29.31
N ARG A 2 25.76 32.22 28.18
CA ARG A 2 24.59 31.41 27.82
C ARG A 2 25.10 30.15 27.12
N TRP A 3 24.74 29.00 27.67
CA TRP A 3 25.00 27.70 27.07
C TRP A 3 24.30 27.65 25.71
N ASP A 4 25.11 27.53 24.66
CA ASP A 4 24.70 27.41 23.25
C ASP A 4 24.14 26.00 23.02
N LEU A 5 22.95 25.75 23.58
CA LEU A 5 22.21 24.48 23.49
C LEU A 5 21.64 24.22 22.09
N GLU A 6 21.73 25.18 21.17
CA GLU A 6 21.17 25.09 19.82
C GLU A 6 21.99 24.18 18.87
N ARG A 7 23.22 23.79 19.24
CA ARG A 7 24.13 23.14 18.28
C ARG A 7 24.17 21.61 18.25
N ARG A 8 23.47 20.85 19.12
CA ARG A 8 23.60 19.37 19.10
C ARG A 8 22.36 18.54 19.39
N TYR A 9 21.15 19.06 19.18
CA TYR A 9 19.97 18.20 19.10
C TYR A 9 19.26 18.40 17.76
N ARG A 10 19.68 17.62 16.75
CA ARG A 10 18.77 17.27 15.65
C ARG A 10 17.77 16.27 16.22
N ILE A 11 16.77 16.79 16.95
CA ILE A 11 15.55 16.02 17.24
C ILE A 11 15.12 15.51 15.87
N THR A 12 15.18 14.20 15.65
CA THR A 12 14.82 13.57 14.38
C THR A 12 13.40 13.03 14.58
N PRO A 13 12.36 13.88 14.63
CA PRO A 13 11.03 13.52 15.09
C PRO A 13 10.27 12.72 14.00
N PHE A 14 10.96 12.40 12.90
CA PHE A 14 10.37 11.85 11.70
C PHE A 14 10.39 10.33 11.68
N ILE A 15 11.39 9.65 12.25
CA ILE A 15 11.52 8.18 12.08
C ILE A 15 10.35 7.46 12.75
N ASP A 16 10.07 7.77 14.02
CA ASP A 16 9.00 7.13 14.80
C ASP A 16 7.60 7.34 14.20
N LYS A 17 7.44 8.37 13.36
CA LYS A 17 6.17 8.69 12.69
C LYS A 17 6.14 8.33 11.22
N ILE A 18 7.23 7.86 10.60
CA ILE A 18 7.22 7.54 9.17
C ILE A 18 6.34 6.31 8.90
N VAL A 19 6.41 5.26 9.72
CA VAL A 19 5.52 4.10 9.56
C VAL A 19 4.06 4.53 9.65
N GLU A 20 3.74 5.39 10.61
CA GLU A 20 2.40 5.97 10.74
C GLU A 20 2.00 6.79 9.50
N LEU A 21 2.89 7.62 8.98
CA LEU A 21 2.64 8.37 7.75
C LEU A 21 2.41 7.43 6.55
N ILE A 22 3.22 6.38 6.40
CA ILE A 22 3.09 5.39 5.32
C ILE A 22 1.74 4.68 5.45
N VAL A 23 1.40 4.18 6.63
CA VAL A 23 0.11 3.53 6.90
C VAL A 23 -1.04 4.46 6.56
N ASN A 24 -1.00 5.73 6.98
CA ASN A 24 -2.05 6.70 6.66
C ASN A 24 -2.15 6.96 5.15
N CYS A 25 -1.03 6.96 4.40
CA CYS A 25 -1.07 7.05 2.93
C CYS A 25 -1.76 5.84 2.29
N ILE A 26 -1.54 4.66 2.87
CA ILE A 26 -2.02 3.40 2.33
C ILE A 26 -3.49 3.18 2.67
N LEU A 27 -3.93 3.55 3.87
CA LEU A 27 -5.33 3.46 4.27
C LEU A 27 -6.25 4.35 3.41
N GLU A 28 -5.72 5.37 2.74
CA GLU A 28 -6.48 6.12 1.73
C GLU A 28 -6.85 5.31 0.48
N LEU A 29 -6.22 4.15 0.26
CA LEU A 29 -6.66 3.22 -0.78
C LEU A 29 -7.93 2.47 -0.36
N ASN A 30 -8.34 2.56 0.90
CA ASN A 30 -9.59 1.97 1.34
C ASN A 30 -10.78 2.63 0.61
N ASN A 31 -11.64 1.80 0.02
CA ASN A 31 -12.72 2.20 -0.89
C ASN A 31 -12.26 2.86 -2.20
N TYR A 32 -10.97 2.80 -2.54
CA TYR A 32 -10.55 3.18 -3.87
C TYR A 32 -11.16 2.21 -4.88
N SER A 33 -11.88 2.75 -5.85
CA SER A 33 -12.51 2.00 -6.93
C SER A 33 -11.89 2.36 -8.27
N ASP A 34 -11.65 1.35 -9.10
CA ASP A 34 -11.26 1.54 -10.49
C ASP A 34 -11.97 0.58 -11.43
N SER A 35 -12.15 1.04 -12.68
CA SER A 35 -12.68 0.19 -13.73
C SER A 35 -11.63 -0.82 -14.16
N ILE A 36 -12.06 -2.05 -14.36
CA ILE A 36 -11.21 -3.14 -14.84
C ILE A 36 -11.88 -3.83 -16.01
N GLN A 37 -11.07 -4.42 -16.88
CA GLN A 37 -11.53 -5.36 -17.90
C GLN A 37 -11.08 -6.75 -17.46
N LEU A 38 -12.05 -7.67 -17.33
CA LEU A 38 -11.78 -9.07 -17.04
C LEU A 38 -11.96 -9.87 -18.32
N ASP A 39 -10.90 -10.52 -18.75
CA ASP A 39 -10.96 -11.53 -19.79
C ASP A 39 -11.37 -12.86 -19.14
N VAL A 40 -12.58 -13.33 -19.45
CA VAL A 40 -13.07 -14.62 -18.95
C VAL A 40 -12.61 -15.70 -19.92
N THR A 41 -11.49 -16.35 -19.56
CA THR A 41 -10.90 -17.45 -20.31
C THR A 41 -11.94 -18.57 -20.47
N GLY A 42 -12.33 -18.84 -21.72
CA GLY A 42 -13.32 -19.86 -22.07
C GLY A 42 -14.49 -19.36 -22.94
N HIS A 43 -14.80 -18.05 -22.87
CA HIS A 43 -15.95 -17.48 -23.60
C HIS A 43 -15.60 -16.36 -24.61
N LYS A 44 -14.32 -15.95 -24.71
CA LYS A 44 -13.87 -14.81 -25.54
C LYS A 44 -14.70 -13.54 -25.31
N GLN A 45 -15.08 -13.29 -24.05
CA GLN A 45 -15.88 -12.14 -23.67
C GLN A 45 -15.10 -11.28 -22.68
N ILE A 46 -15.05 -9.97 -22.96
CA ILE A 46 -14.46 -8.96 -22.09
C ILE A 46 -15.59 -8.37 -21.26
N TYR A 47 -15.53 -8.56 -19.96
CA TYR A 47 -16.47 -7.92 -19.04
C TYR A 47 -15.85 -6.64 -18.48
N ILE A 48 -16.60 -5.54 -18.57
CA ILE A 48 -16.27 -4.32 -17.85
C ILE A 48 -16.75 -4.52 -16.41
N GLY A 49 -15.79 -4.43 -15.48
CA GLY A 49 -16.03 -4.57 -14.06
C GLY A 49 -15.52 -3.38 -13.27
N GLU A 50 -15.80 -3.42 -11.98
CA GLU A 50 -15.30 -2.49 -10.98
C GLU A 50 -14.49 -3.29 -9.96
N ARG A 51 -13.30 -2.80 -9.64
CA ARG A 51 -12.49 -3.32 -8.54
C ARG A 51 -12.51 -2.31 -7.41
N ILE A 52 -12.72 -2.78 -6.19
CA ILE A 52 -12.69 -1.96 -4.98
C ILE A 52 -11.67 -2.53 -4.01
N PHE A 53 -10.76 -1.68 -3.54
CA PHE A 53 -9.80 -2.03 -2.49
C PHE A 53 -10.41 -1.79 -1.11
N LYS A 54 -10.24 -2.76 -0.22
CA LYS A 54 -10.55 -2.65 1.20
C LYS A 54 -9.26 -2.88 1.97
N VAL A 55 -8.80 -1.84 2.67
CA VAL A 55 -7.50 -1.87 3.34
C VAL A 55 -7.72 -1.66 4.83
N ASN A 56 -7.24 -2.60 5.63
CA ASN A 56 -7.35 -2.57 7.09
C ASN A 56 -5.96 -2.72 7.71
N LEU A 57 -5.67 -1.89 8.71
CA LEU A 57 -4.47 -2.06 9.53
C LEU A 57 -4.72 -3.22 10.52
N ILE A 58 -3.83 -4.20 10.53
CA ILE A 58 -3.88 -5.32 11.49
C ILE A 58 -3.03 -4.98 12.71
N GLU A 59 -1.75 -4.66 12.48
CA GLU A 59 -0.77 -4.38 13.52
C GLU A 59 0.15 -3.25 13.10
N LYS A 60 0.63 -2.47 14.08
CA LYS A 60 1.59 -1.38 13.85
C LYS A 60 2.58 -1.29 15.02
N THR A 61 3.85 -1.19 14.67
CA THR A 61 4.96 -0.82 15.56
C THR A 61 5.67 0.41 15.02
N ASN A 62 6.75 0.86 15.68
CA ASN A 62 7.50 2.02 15.21
C ASN A 62 8.24 1.78 13.89
N GLU A 63 8.59 0.53 13.58
CA GLU A 63 9.35 0.17 12.37
C GLU A 63 8.54 -0.66 11.37
N GLU A 64 7.43 -1.26 11.79
CA GLU A 64 6.69 -2.22 10.98
C GLU A 64 5.19 -1.97 11.01
N ALA A 65 4.53 -2.26 9.90
CA ALA A 65 3.07 -2.32 9.83
C ALA A 65 2.62 -3.57 9.07
N LEU A 66 1.53 -4.16 9.53
CA LEU A 66 0.87 -5.28 8.88
C LEU A 66 -0.52 -4.82 8.45
N LEU A 67 -0.83 -4.94 7.17
CA LEU A 67 -2.11 -4.53 6.60
C LEU A 67 -2.78 -5.71 5.90
N ASN A 68 -4.09 -5.80 6.05
CA ASN A 68 -4.91 -6.63 5.20
C ASN A 68 -5.38 -5.83 3.98
N PHE A 69 -5.18 -6.39 2.80
CA PHE A 69 -5.64 -5.88 1.52
C PHE A 69 -6.62 -6.87 0.93
N LYS A 70 -7.90 -6.50 0.96
CA LYS A 70 -8.97 -7.24 0.30
C LYS A 70 -9.35 -6.54 -0.99
N VAL A 71 -9.40 -7.28 -2.08
CA VAL A 71 -9.78 -6.77 -3.40
C VAL A 71 -11.10 -7.37 -3.79
N ILE A 72 -12.13 -6.53 -3.92
CA ILE A 72 -13.48 -6.95 -4.29
C ILE A 72 -13.72 -6.60 -5.75
N TYR A 73 -14.36 -7.49 -6.47
CA TYR A 73 -14.68 -7.31 -7.88
C TYR A 73 -16.18 -7.39 -8.10
N TYR A 74 -16.69 -6.43 -8.84
CA TYR A 74 -18.05 -6.44 -9.35
C TYR A 74 -18.04 -6.46 -10.87
N PHE A 75 -19.00 -7.16 -11.45
CA PHE A 75 -19.21 -7.18 -12.89
C PHE A 75 -20.70 -7.14 -13.17
N THR A 76 -21.06 -6.55 -14.31
CA THR A 76 -22.44 -6.51 -14.78
C THR A 76 -22.62 -7.62 -15.80
N ASP A 77 -23.59 -8.49 -15.60
CA ASP A 77 -23.93 -9.52 -16.60
C ASP A 77 -24.73 -8.92 -17.77
N ASN A 78 -24.98 -9.74 -18.79
CA ASN A 78 -25.69 -9.31 -20.01
C ASN A 78 -27.15 -8.87 -19.76
N TYR A 79 -27.68 -9.10 -18.55
CA TYR A 79 -29.03 -8.70 -18.14
C TYR A 79 -29.02 -7.45 -17.25
N GLY A 80 -27.85 -6.84 -17.02
CA GLY A 80 -27.71 -5.64 -16.19
C GLY A 80 -27.55 -5.91 -14.70
N TYR A 81 -27.44 -7.17 -14.25
CA TYR A 81 -27.28 -7.47 -12.83
C TYR A 81 -25.81 -7.34 -12.39
N LYS A 82 -25.59 -6.63 -11.28
CA LYS A 82 -24.27 -6.52 -10.63
C LYS A 82 -24.00 -7.77 -9.80
N ARG A 83 -22.98 -8.53 -10.17
CA ARG A 83 -22.51 -9.73 -9.47
C ARG A 83 -21.16 -9.47 -8.82
N GLN A 84 -20.96 -10.03 -7.63
CA GLN A 84 -19.70 -9.97 -6.92
C GLN A 84 -18.90 -11.26 -7.16
N ALA A 85 -17.66 -11.16 -7.60
CA ALA A 85 -16.75 -12.31 -7.64
C ALA A 85 -16.15 -12.57 -6.25
N LYS A 86 -15.60 -13.77 -6.04
CA LYS A 86 -14.82 -14.07 -4.82
C LYS A 86 -13.77 -12.97 -4.60
N PRO A 87 -13.65 -12.37 -3.41
CA PRO A 87 -12.62 -11.38 -3.18
C PRO A 87 -11.24 -12.03 -3.11
N ASP A 88 -10.22 -11.28 -3.50
CA ASP A 88 -8.83 -11.63 -3.18
C ASP A 88 -8.49 -11.05 -1.80
N ASP A 89 -7.60 -11.70 -1.06
CA ASP A 89 -7.21 -11.29 0.29
C ASP A 89 -5.71 -11.48 0.48
N TYR A 90 -5.02 -10.41 0.89
CA TYR A 90 -3.57 -10.35 0.99
C TYR A 90 -3.13 -9.71 2.29
N ILE A 91 -2.15 -10.33 2.96
CA ILE A 91 -1.47 -9.72 4.09
C ILE A 91 -0.17 -9.10 3.60
N ILE A 92 -0.07 -7.78 3.69
CA ILE A 92 1.13 -7.01 3.32
C ILE A 92 1.83 -6.53 4.58
N LYS A 93 3.13 -6.81 4.67
CA LYS A 93 4.01 -6.29 5.70
C LYS A 93 4.86 -5.17 5.13
N ILE A 94 4.95 -4.07 5.85
CA ILE A 94 5.79 -2.92 5.55
C ILE A 94 6.79 -2.78 6.67
N ILE A 95 8.06 -2.62 6.31
CA ILE A 95 9.16 -2.41 7.24
C ILE A 95 9.86 -1.12 6.80
N ALA A 96 9.98 -0.15 7.70
CA ALA A 96 10.61 1.12 7.42
C ALA A 96 11.79 1.32 8.37
N ARG A 97 13.00 1.33 7.83
CA ARG A 97 14.25 1.44 8.61
C ARG A 97 15.10 2.59 8.11
N LYS A 98 15.71 3.32 9.04
CA LYS A 98 16.76 4.29 8.72
C LYS A 98 18.12 3.68 9.02
N ASN A 99 19.02 3.72 8.05
CA ASN A 99 20.42 3.37 8.26
C ASN A 99 21.32 4.57 7.89
N SER A 100 22.63 4.38 7.98
CA SER A 100 23.64 5.40 7.63
C SER A 100 23.52 5.90 6.18
N SER A 101 22.97 5.09 5.27
CA SER A 101 22.80 5.42 3.85
C SER A 101 21.48 6.14 3.51
N GLY A 102 20.51 6.18 4.42
CA GLY A 102 19.23 6.83 4.20
C GLY A 102 18.03 6.10 4.80
N PHE A 103 16.85 6.42 4.26
CA PHE A 103 15.59 5.80 4.68
C PHE A 103 15.18 4.70 3.69
N HIS A 104 14.95 3.49 4.20
CA HIS A 104 14.62 2.30 3.42
C HIS A 104 13.24 1.81 3.82
N ILE A 105 12.34 1.69 2.84
CA ILE A 105 11.04 1.05 3.00
C ILE A 105 11.10 -0.28 2.26
N LEU A 106 10.78 -1.37 2.96
CA LEU A 106 10.59 -2.69 2.41
C LEU A 106 9.10 -3.03 2.46
N ILE A 107 8.53 -3.40 1.31
CA ILE A 107 7.15 -3.88 1.19
C ILE A 107 7.22 -5.35 0.80
N ARG A 108 6.55 -6.20 1.57
CA ARG A 108 6.54 -7.65 1.37
C ARG A 108 5.15 -8.24 1.51
N GLN A 109 4.80 -9.19 0.65
CA GLN A 109 3.63 -10.03 0.88
C GLN A 109 3.96 -11.12 1.92
N LYS A 110 3.16 -11.19 2.99
CA LYS A 110 3.28 -12.22 4.03
C LYS A 110 2.46 -13.46 3.68
N SER A 111 1.27 -13.27 3.15
CA SER A 111 0.35 -14.34 2.77
C SER A 111 -0.76 -13.80 1.86
N GLY A 112 -1.59 -14.70 1.32
CA GLY A 112 -2.72 -14.35 0.47
C GLY A 112 -2.57 -14.88 -0.94
N ILE A 113 -3.70 -15.05 -1.62
CA ILE A 113 -3.73 -15.48 -3.01
C ILE A 113 -4.98 -14.91 -3.67
N GLY A 114 -4.88 -14.67 -4.96
CA GLY A 114 -5.99 -14.14 -5.72
C GLY A 114 -5.61 -13.82 -7.15
N ARG A 115 -6.49 -13.08 -7.83
CA ARG A 115 -6.35 -12.69 -9.24
C ARG A 115 -5.46 -11.47 -9.43
N VAL A 116 -5.48 -10.52 -8.51
CA VAL A 116 -4.54 -9.38 -8.54
C VAL A 116 -3.13 -9.87 -8.22
N THR A 117 -2.17 -9.67 -9.11
CA THR A 117 -0.80 -9.98 -8.75
C THR A 117 -0.29 -9.03 -7.67
N PRO A 118 0.56 -9.49 -6.74
CA PRO A 118 1.04 -8.69 -5.61
C PRO A 118 1.71 -7.38 -6.05
N GLU A 119 2.33 -7.37 -7.24
CA GLU A 119 2.98 -6.20 -7.83
C GLU A 119 2.01 -5.03 -8.06
N VAL A 120 0.75 -5.33 -8.39
CA VAL A 120 -0.27 -4.29 -8.60
C VAL A 120 -0.57 -3.59 -7.29
N ILE A 121 -0.70 -4.33 -6.18
CA ILE A 121 -0.90 -3.75 -4.84
C ILE A 121 0.30 -2.89 -4.46
N CYS A 122 1.51 -3.41 -4.65
CA CYS A 122 2.76 -2.67 -4.43
C CYS A 122 2.82 -1.38 -5.26
N TYR A 123 2.34 -1.39 -6.51
CA TYR A 123 2.28 -0.20 -7.35
C TYR A 123 1.38 0.90 -6.77
N TYR A 124 0.17 0.57 -6.29
CA TYR A 124 -0.71 1.56 -5.66
C TYR A 124 -0.12 2.12 -4.35
N ILE A 125 0.50 1.26 -3.55
CA ILE A 125 1.20 1.66 -2.32
C ILE A 125 2.33 2.64 -2.66
N ASP A 126 3.17 2.29 -3.63
CA ASP A 126 4.30 3.13 -4.04
C ASP A 126 3.86 4.47 -4.61
N LYS A 127 2.79 4.49 -5.39
CA LYS A 127 2.20 5.72 -5.92
C LYS A 127 1.79 6.65 -4.79
N LYS A 128 1.13 6.11 -3.75
CA LYS A 128 0.71 6.87 -2.56
C LYS A 128 1.89 7.36 -1.72
N ILE A 129 2.86 6.50 -1.45
CA ILE A 129 4.09 6.86 -0.73
C ILE A 129 4.85 7.94 -1.50
N ALA A 130 5.01 7.80 -2.82
CA ALA A 130 5.71 8.77 -3.64
C ALA A 130 5.04 10.15 -3.64
N GLN A 131 3.71 10.21 -3.76
CA GLN A 131 2.96 11.46 -3.72
C GLN A 131 3.17 12.25 -2.42
N ARG A 132 3.27 11.57 -1.28
CA ARG A 132 3.34 12.22 0.04
C ARG A 132 4.73 12.36 0.62
N LEU A 133 5.62 11.39 0.41
CA LEU A 133 6.91 11.29 1.10
C LEU A 133 8.11 11.66 0.23
N LYS A 134 8.11 11.41 -1.09
CA LYS A 134 9.27 11.79 -1.94
C LYS A 134 9.54 13.29 -1.94
N ARG A 135 8.51 14.13 -1.75
CA ARG A 135 8.68 15.58 -1.62
C ARG A 135 9.26 16.01 -0.26
N ARG A 136 9.21 15.15 0.76
CA ARG A 136 9.60 15.45 2.15
C ARG A 136 10.91 14.79 2.59
N ILE A 137 11.31 13.68 1.95
CA ILE A 137 12.49 12.89 2.34
C ILE A 137 13.48 12.83 1.17
N LYS A 138 14.62 13.52 1.34
CA LYS A 138 15.76 13.40 0.41
C LYS A 138 16.39 12.00 0.60
N ASN A 139 16.63 11.28 -0.50
CA ASN A 139 17.21 9.91 -0.53
C ASN A 139 16.32 8.79 0.04
N LEU A 140 15.04 8.77 -0.33
CA LEU A 140 14.13 7.64 -0.04
C LEU A 140 14.37 6.46 -1.00
N LYS A 141 14.68 5.28 -0.47
CA LYS A 141 14.77 4.03 -1.25
C LYS A 141 13.62 3.09 -0.86
N ILE A 142 12.91 2.57 -1.86
CA ILE A 142 11.84 1.58 -1.69
C ILE A 142 12.29 0.28 -2.33
N THR A 143 12.21 -0.82 -1.60
CA THR A 143 12.56 -2.17 -2.04
C THR A 143 11.32 -3.06 -1.90
N ARG A 144 11.13 -3.99 -2.84
CA ARG A 144 9.98 -4.91 -2.88
C ARG A 144 10.47 -6.34 -2.81
N GLU A 145 9.83 -7.17 -1.99
CA GLU A 145 10.04 -8.62 -1.95
C GLU A 145 8.68 -9.30 -2.15
N ASN A 146 8.61 -10.21 -3.13
CA ASN A 146 7.45 -11.06 -3.35
C ASN A 146 7.49 -12.26 -2.39
#